data_AF-A0A2S9FBT3-F1
#
_entry.id   AF-A0A2S9FBT3-F1
#
_cell.length_a   1.000
_cell.length_b   1.000
_cell.length_c   1.000
_cell.angle_alpha   90.00
_cell.angle_beta   90.00
_cell.angle_gamma   90.00
#
_symmetry.space_group_name_H-M   'P 1'
#
loop_
_entity.id
_entity.type
_entity.pdbx_description
1 polymer ?
#
loop_
_entity_poly.entity_id
_entity_poly.type
_entity_poly.pdbx_seq_one_letter_code
_entity_poly.pdbx_strand_id
1 'polypeptide(L)'
;MRSTASVVFDGPASPGHTLAPLRRGRADPCHHDAPDGSIWRTSLMRSGPVTARISRSAPGTVDCEAWGPGAPEFTETLPALLGADDDASGFDPQHPTIVAA
;
A
#
# COMPACT_ATOMS: atom_id res chain seq x y z
N MET A 1 18.34 -7.13 -6.80
CA MET A 1 18.37 -5.81 -6.14
C MET A 1 17.22 -5.76 -5.15
N ARG A 2 17.46 -5.30 -3.92
CA ARG A 2 16.44 -5.08 -2.89
C ARG A 2 16.37 -3.58 -2.61
N SER A 3 15.17 -3.03 -2.58
CA SER A 3 14.88 -1.64 -2.19
C SER A 3 13.95 -1.64 -0.98
N THR A 4 14.02 -0.61 -0.16
CA THR A 4 13.15 -0.46 1.02
C THR A 4 12.64 0.97 1.10
N ALA A 5 11.40 1.14 1.57
CA ALA A 5 10.81 2.45 1.85
C ALA A 5 9.84 2.35 3.02
N SER A 6 9.59 3.47 3.68
CA SER A 6 8.57 3.62 4.71
C SER A 6 7.74 4.86 4.41
N VAL A 7 6.43 4.75 4.59
CA VAL A 7 5.47 5.85 4.42
C VAL A 7 4.86 6.15 5.77
N VAL A 8 4.90 7.42 6.17
CA VAL A 8 4.36 7.91 7.44
C VAL A 8 3.11 8.73 7.14
N PHE A 9 2.03 8.43 7.85
CA PHE A 9 0.73 9.10 7.76
C PHE A 9 0.49 9.92 9.03
N ASP A 10 -0.25 11.02 8.90
CA ASP A 10 -0.67 11.86 10.04
C ASP A 10 -1.66 11.14 10.98
N GLY A 11 -2.28 10.05 10.50
CA GLY A 11 -3.23 9.23 11.26
C GLY A 11 -3.02 7.72 11.04
N PRO A 12 -3.93 6.89 11.58
CA PRO A 12 -3.84 5.43 11.42
C PRO A 12 -3.90 5.00 9.95
N ALA A 13 -2.95 4.18 9.53
CA ALA A 13 -2.87 3.60 8.20
C ALA A 13 -3.27 2.11 8.24
N SER A 14 -4.04 1.69 7.23
CA SER A 14 -4.41 0.29 7.01
C SER A 14 -4.09 -0.12 5.57
N PRO A 15 -2.86 -0.60 5.28
CA PRO A 15 -2.53 -1.08 3.94
C PRO A 15 -3.45 -2.23 3.49
N GLY A 16 -4.02 -3.00 4.43
CA GLY A 16 -5.04 -4.01 4.13
C GLY A 16 -6.32 -3.42 3.56
N HIS A 17 -6.84 -2.33 4.13
CA HIS A 17 -8.03 -1.66 3.59
C HIS A 17 -7.72 -0.90 2.30
N THR A 18 -6.58 -0.22 2.24
CA THR A 18 -6.17 0.57 1.05
C THR A 18 -5.94 -0.33 -0.17
N LEU A 19 -5.29 -1.49 0.01
CA LEU A 19 -4.92 -2.35 -1.11
C LEU A 19 -5.97 -3.44 -1.43
N ALA A 20 -6.91 -3.73 -0.54
CA ALA A 20 -7.95 -4.73 -0.78
C ALA A 20 -8.77 -4.51 -2.07
N PRO A 21 -9.15 -3.27 -2.45
CA PRO A 21 -9.83 -3.02 -3.72
C PRO A 21 -9.01 -3.39 -4.96
N LEU A 22 -7.68 -3.43 -4.85
CA LEU A 22 -6.78 -3.75 -5.97
C LEU A 22 -6.60 -5.26 -6.19
N ARG A 23 -7.11 -6.10 -5.29
CA ARG A 23 -7.01 -7.56 -5.33
C ARG A 23 -8.04 -8.16 -6.29
N ARG A 24 -7.62 -9.05 -7.19
CA ARG A 24 -8.49 -9.78 -8.14
C ARG A 24 -9.12 -11.05 -7.52
N GLY A 25 -9.76 -10.88 -6.37
CA GLY A 25 -10.40 -11.97 -5.62
C GLY A 25 -9.43 -12.77 -4.73
N ARG A 26 -9.96 -13.76 -4.00
CA ARG A 26 -9.22 -14.46 -2.94
C ARG A 26 -8.07 -15.36 -3.44
N ALA A 27 -8.11 -15.75 -4.71
CA ALA A 27 -7.07 -16.58 -5.33
C ALA A 27 -6.10 -15.76 -6.20
N ASP A 28 -6.06 -14.43 -6.03
CA ASP A 28 -5.13 -13.57 -6.76
C ASP A 28 -3.68 -13.97 -6.46
N PRO A 29 -2.92 -14.49 -7.45
CA PRO A 29 -1.54 -14.88 -7.22
C PRO A 29 -0.61 -13.68 -7.01
N CYS A 30 -1.07 -12.47 -7.32
CA CYS A 30 -0.31 -11.23 -7.21
C CYS A 30 -0.57 -10.50 -5.88
N HIS A 31 -1.43 -11.02 -5.00
CA HIS A 31 -1.75 -10.43 -3.71
C HIS A 31 -1.99 -11.52 -2.67
N HIS A 32 -1.18 -11.56 -1.62
CA HIS A 32 -1.31 -12.54 -0.54
C HIS A 32 -1.20 -11.87 0.82
N ASP A 33 -2.26 -11.97 1.61
CA ASP A 33 -2.28 -11.54 3.01
C ASP A 33 -1.63 -12.63 3.87
N ALA A 34 -0.47 -12.35 4.45
CA ALA A 34 0.28 -13.29 5.28
C ALA A 34 -0.22 -13.31 6.73
N PRO A 35 -0.01 -14.42 7.48
CA PRO A 35 -0.46 -14.54 8.87
C PRO A 35 0.13 -13.51 9.83
N ASP A 36 1.29 -12.93 9.50
CA ASP A 36 1.95 -11.86 10.27
C ASP A 36 1.36 -10.47 10.00
N GLY A 37 0.30 -10.39 9.18
CA GLY A 37 -0.34 -9.14 8.77
C GLY A 37 0.39 -8.41 7.64
N SER A 38 1.48 -8.96 7.09
CA SER A 38 2.11 -8.41 5.90
C SER A 38 1.35 -8.78 4.63
N ILE A 39 1.45 -7.92 3.62
CA ILE A 39 0.86 -8.13 2.29
C ILE A 39 2.01 -8.39 1.33
N TRP A 40 2.00 -9.56 0.70
CA TRP A 40 2.85 -9.85 -0.43
C TRP A 40 2.16 -9.43 -1.71
N ARG A 41 2.84 -8.63 -2.52
CA ARG A 41 2.31 -8.13 -3.79
C ARG A 41 3.32 -8.31 -4.91
N THR A 42 2.86 -8.75 -6.07
CA THR A 42 3.67 -8.66 -7.30
C THR A 42 3.09 -7.61 -8.24
N SER A 43 3.96 -6.90 -8.95
CA SER A 43 3.57 -5.88 -9.92
C SER A 43 4.54 -5.87 -11.10
N LEU A 44 4.12 -5.28 -12.22
CA LEU A 44 4.99 -5.01 -13.36
C LEU A 44 5.19 -3.50 -13.47
N MET A 45 6.36 -3.02 -13.04
CA MET A 45 6.79 -1.64 -13.25
C MET A 45 7.36 -1.49 -14.67
N ARG A 46 7.51 -0.25 -15.16
CA ARG A 46 8.17 -0.03 -16.47
C ARG A 46 9.61 -0.49 -16.48
N SER A 47 10.28 -0.35 -15.33
CA SER A 47 11.63 -0.87 -15.08
C SER A 47 11.71 -2.39 -14.89
N GLY A 48 10.57 -3.09 -14.78
CA GLY A 48 10.49 -4.55 -14.76
C GLY A 48 9.64 -5.11 -13.61
N PRO A 49 9.63 -6.44 -13.41
CA PRO A 49 8.81 -7.07 -12.39
C PRO A 49 9.32 -6.75 -10.98
N VAL A 50 8.39 -6.68 -10.04
CA VAL A 50 8.67 -6.50 -8.62
C VAL A 50 7.84 -7.46 -7.79
N THR A 51 8.47 -8.02 -6.76
CA THR A 51 7.81 -8.62 -5.60
C THR A 51 8.02 -7.67 -4.43
N ALA A 52 6.97 -7.35 -3.70
CA ALA A 52 7.01 -6.49 -2.54
C ALA A 52 6.38 -7.18 -1.33
N ARG A 53 6.94 -6.94 -0.16
CA ARG A 53 6.36 -7.26 1.14
C ARG A 53 6.06 -5.94 1.84
N ILE A 54 4.79 -5.70 2.13
CA ILE A 54 4.29 -4.48 2.75
C ILE A 54 3.82 -4.83 4.15
N SER A 55 4.28 -4.11 5.16
CA SER A 55 3.97 -4.37 6.58
C SER A 55 3.70 -3.07 7.33
N ARG A 56 3.10 -3.16 8.51
CA ARG A 56 2.87 -2.00 9.37
C ARG A 56 3.74 -2.09 10.63
N SER A 57 4.67 -1.15 10.82
CA SER A 57 5.53 -1.08 12.03
C SER A 57 4.94 -0.23 13.16
N ALA A 58 4.06 0.72 12.84
CA ALA A 58 3.37 1.57 13.80
C ALA A 58 1.97 1.96 13.27
N PRO A 59 1.04 2.47 14.10
CA PRO A 59 -0.32 2.78 13.66
C PRO A 59 -0.39 3.62 12.37
N GLY A 60 0.51 4.58 12.19
CA GLY A 60 0.61 5.43 10.99
C GLY A 60 1.84 5.18 10.12
N THR A 61 2.54 4.04 10.24
CA THR A 61 3.75 3.76 9.45
C THR A 61 3.64 2.45 8.70
N VAL A 62 3.77 2.50 7.38
CA VAL A 62 3.78 1.33 6.49
C VAL A 62 5.16 1.19 5.87
N ASP A 63 5.77 0.03 6.06
CA ASP A 63 7.07 -0.33 5.49
C ASP A 63 6.90 -1.22 4.26
N CYS A 64 7.84 -1.11 3.33
CA CYS A 64 7.93 -1.96 2.16
C CYS A 64 9.35 -2.45 1.96
N GLU A 65 9.49 -3.74 1.70
CA GLU A 65 10.67 -4.35 1.11
C GLU A 65 10.30 -4.81 -0.30
N ALA A 66 11.10 -4.43 -1.31
CA ALA A 66 10.84 -4.76 -2.70
C ALA A 66 12.06 -5.43 -3.35
N TRP A 67 11.81 -6.40 -4.23
CA TRP A 67 12.82 -7.16 -4.95
C TRP A 67 12.52 -7.23 -6.44
N GLY A 68 13.57 -7.20 -7.25
CA GLY A 68 13.49 -7.31 -8.71
C GLY A 68 13.94 -6.02 -9.42
N PRO A 69 13.96 -6.03 -10.76
CA PRO A 69 14.34 -4.84 -11.54
C PRO A 69 13.45 -3.63 -11.28
N GLY A 70 12.15 -3.87 -11.01
CA GLY A 70 11.18 -2.82 -10.71
C GLY A 70 11.20 -2.28 -9.28
N ALA A 71 12.05 -2.82 -8.39
CA ALA A 71 12.01 -2.49 -6.97
C ALA A 71 12.24 -1.00 -6.67
N PRO A 72 13.20 -0.29 -7.29
CA PRO A 72 13.38 1.15 -7.06
C PRO A 72 12.13 1.97 -7.44
N GLU A 73 11.59 1.79 -8.65
CA GLU A 73 10.39 2.49 -9.14
C GLU A 73 9.17 2.19 -8.23
N PHE A 74 9.03 0.95 -7.76
CA PHE A 74 7.95 0.56 -6.85
C PHE A 74 8.06 1.27 -5.50
N THR A 75 9.25 1.33 -4.90
CA THR A 75 9.45 2.00 -3.60
C THR A 75 9.30 3.51 -3.70
N GLU A 76 9.67 4.12 -4.82
CA GLU A 76 9.47 5.55 -5.07
C GLU A 76 7.98 5.91 -5.22
N THR A 77 7.17 5.02 -5.80
CA THR A 77 5.73 5.23 -6.03
C THR A 77 4.84 4.70 -4.92
N LEU A 78 5.43 4.14 -3.85
CA LEU A 78 4.73 3.56 -2.72
C LEU A 78 3.80 4.55 -1.97
N PRO A 79 4.20 5.82 -1.71
CA PRO A 79 3.31 6.79 -1.05
C PRO A 79 1.98 6.97 -1.79
N ALA A 80 2.03 7.22 -3.11
CA ALA A 80 0.84 7.30 -3.97
C ALA A 80 0.01 6.00 -3.96
N LEU A 81 0.66 4.83 -4.02
CA LEU A 81 -0.04 3.54 -3.97
C LEU A 81 -0.81 3.35 -2.64
N LEU A 82 -0.28 3.88 -1.54
CA LEU A 82 -0.89 3.80 -0.21
C LEU A 82 -1.83 4.99 0.08
N GLY A 83 -2.05 5.89 -0.88
CA GLY A 83 -2.91 7.06 -0.74
C GLY A 83 -2.33 8.19 0.13
N ALA A 84 -1.03 8.17 0.43
CA ALA A 84 -0.39 9.24 1.20
C ALA A 84 -0.34 10.58 0.44
N ASP A 85 -0.38 10.50 -0.90
CA ASP A 85 -0.38 11.66 -1.79
C ASP A 85 -1.81 12.08 -2.22
N ASP A 86 -2.85 11.44 -1.69
CA ASP A 86 -4.24 11.77 -2.03
C ASP A 86 -4.64 13.12 -1.42
N ASP A 87 -5.17 14.03 -2.24
CA ASP A 87 -5.73 15.29 -1.79
C ASP A 87 -7.21 15.11 -1.38
N ALA A 88 -7.46 15.14 -0.08
CA ALA A 88 -8.82 15.12 0.47
C ALA A 88 -9.45 16.52 0.59
N SER A 89 -8.75 17.59 0.17
CA SER A 89 -9.29 18.94 0.23
C SER A 89 -10.56 19.05 -0.62
N GLY A 90 -11.59 19.69 -0.07
CA GLY A 90 -12.90 19.78 -0.70
C GLY A 90 -13.76 18.52 -0.62
N PHE A 91 -13.31 17.45 0.04
CA PHE A 91 -14.18 16.34 0.40
C PHE A 91 -15.14 16.78 1.52
N ASP A 92 -16.40 17.03 1.15
CA ASP A 92 -17.48 17.49 2.04
C ASP A 92 -18.59 16.43 2.15
N PRO A 93 -18.36 15.33 2.88
CA PRO A 93 -19.32 14.23 2.96
C PRO A 93 -20.59 14.69 3.68
N GLN A 94 -21.76 14.45 3.07
CA GLN A 94 -23.06 14.79 3.69
C GLN A 94 -23.71 13.61 4.43
N HIS A 95 -23.17 12.40 4.27
CA HIS A 95 -23.74 11.21 4.90
C HIS A 95 -23.39 11.18 6.40
N PRO A 96 -24.38 11.10 7.33
CA PRO A 96 -24.14 11.26 8.76
C PRO A 96 -23.06 10.33 9.34
N THR A 97 -23.00 9.07 8.87
CA THR A 97 -21.97 8.11 9.30
C THR A 97 -20.55 8.51 8.91
N ILE A 98 -20.38 9.14 7.74
CA ILE A 98 -19.04 9.53 7.25
C ILE A 98 -18.62 10.84 7.94
N VAL A 99 -19.56 11.75 8.20
CA VAL A 99 -19.32 12.99 8.96
C VAL A 99 -18.89 12.73 10.40
N ALA A 100 -19.38 11.65 11.01
CA ALA A 100 -19.10 11.31 12.41
C ALA A 100 -17.83 10.45 12.62
N ALA A 101 -17.19 10.00 11.53
CA ALA A 101 -16.00 9.15 11.57
C ALA A 101 -14.72 9.98 11.73
#